data_AF-A0A725V0K7-F1
#
_entry.id   AF-A0A725V0K7-F1
#
_cell.length_a   1.000
_cell.length_b   1.000
_cell.length_c   1.000
_cell.angle_alpha   90.00
_cell.angle_beta   90.00
_cell.angle_gamma   90.00
#
_symmetry.space_group_name_H-M   'P 1'
#
loop_
_entity.id
_entity.type
_entity.pdbx_description
1 polymer ?
#
loop_
_entity_poly.entity_id
_entity_poly.type
_entity_poly.pdbx_seq_one_letter_code
_entity_poly.pdbx_strand_id
1 'polypeptide(L)'
;MSFDLIQFVKEQEPLFVGALTDQSLTWAKECQFAIQLFQRNQKLAETAIANPTSAQNAIINVAAVGISLNPASKLAYLVPRDGMVCLDISYMGLLHIAQSAGVIKWGQCKLVHASDDYETLGLDKAPAHKYNPFATPDARGAVIGGYCTVKTADGDYLTEEMSLAEIEEIRKVSKAGTSPKGPWVNFWSEMARKTIVKRAYKYWPRADRLDNAVDVLNESEGIYTEPVMPYTPESEIIQSEENAKQELINTIQSLCEDMKQAKNMHALKTHFQAAYKMTVGMQLQQEVQAVYAKCKAKFEEVTQ
;
A
#
# COMPACT_ATOMS: atom_id res chain seq x y z
N MET A 1 -29.38 32.70 -1.64
CA MET A 1 -28.46 33.07 -0.56
C MET A 1 -27.06 32.71 -1.02
N SER A 2 -26.10 33.63 -0.97
CA SER A 2 -24.69 33.31 -1.25
C SER A 2 -24.16 32.41 -0.15
N PHE A 3 -23.50 31.31 -0.51
CA PHE A 3 -22.84 30.43 0.46
C PHE A 3 -21.70 31.21 1.15
N ASP A 4 -21.82 31.43 2.45
CA ASP A 4 -20.76 32.06 3.25
C ASP A 4 -19.81 30.97 3.78
N LEU A 5 -18.69 30.81 3.08
CA LEU A 5 -17.68 29.82 3.42
C LEU A 5 -17.03 30.08 4.79
N ILE A 6 -16.94 31.34 5.24
CA ILE A 6 -16.37 31.67 6.54
C ILE A 6 -17.30 31.19 7.66
N GLN A 7 -18.59 31.50 7.50
CA GLN A 7 -19.61 31.06 8.46
C GLN A 7 -19.71 29.53 8.48
N PHE A 8 -19.69 28.89 7.31
CA PHE A 8 -19.64 27.42 7.20
C PHE A 8 -18.47 26.82 7.98
N VAL A 9 -17.25 27.34 7.82
CA VAL A 9 -16.08 26.81 8.56
C VAL A 9 -16.27 26.97 10.06
N LYS A 10 -16.76 28.13 10.53
CA LYS A 10 -16.99 28.37 11.97
C LYS A 10 -17.98 27.38 12.59
N GLU A 11 -18.98 26.96 11.83
CA GLU A 11 -20.01 26.01 12.28
C GLU A 11 -19.48 24.57 12.48
N GLN A 12 -18.26 24.27 12.03
CA GLN A 12 -17.67 22.92 12.19
C GLN A 12 -17.08 22.66 13.58
N GLU A 13 -17.07 23.65 14.47
CA GLU A 13 -16.49 23.55 15.82
C GLU A 13 -16.93 22.30 16.60
N PRO A 14 -18.23 21.95 16.71
CA PRO A 14 -18.65 20.82 17.53
C PRO A 14 -18.11 19.49 17.00
N LEU A 15 -18.07 19.33 15.67
CA LEU A 15 -17.57 18.12 15.01
C LEU A 15 -16.05 18.03 15.12
N PHE A 16 -15.36 19.15 14.95
CA PHE A 16 -13.90 19.21 15.12
C PHE A 16 -13.48 18.86 16.54
N VAL A 17 -14.12 19.47 17.55
CA VAL A 17 -13.82 19.21 18.97
C VAL A 17 -14.16 17.76 19.34
N GLY A 18 -15.25 17.21 18.80
CA GLY A 18 -15.63 15.82 19.02
C GLY A 18 -14.66 14.79 18.42
N ALA A 19 -13.90 15.16 17.39
CA ALA A 19 -12.93 14.30 16.73
C ALA A 19 -11.47 14.53 17.20
N LEU A 20 -11.23 15.41 18.17
CA LEU A 20 -9.88 15.81 18.57
C LEU A 20 -9.08 14.66 19.21
N THR A 21 -8.01 14.23 18.55
CA THR A 21 -7.09 13.21 19.09
C THR A 21 -5.81 13.79 19.70
N ASP A 22 -5.53 15.07 19.47
CA ASP A 22 -4.36 15.77 20.00
C ASP A 22 -4.77 17.09 20.67
N GLN A 23 -4.55 17.18 21.98
CA GLN A 23 -4.94 18.34 22.79
C GLN A 23 -4.10 19.61 22.51
N SER A 24 -2.98 19.50 21.80
CA SER A 24 -2.19 20.67 21.40
C SER A 24 -2.85 21.47 20.28
N LEU A 25 -3.79 20.86 19.55
CA LEU A 25 -4.59 21.52 18.53
C LEU A 25 -5.77 22.25 19.17
N THR A 26 -5.97 23.51 18.77
CA THR A 26 -7.07 24.34 19.25
C THR A 26 -7.92 24.80 18.08
N TRP A 27 -9.23 24.64 18.17
CA TRP A 27 -10.18 25.05 17.13
C TRP A 27 -9.96 26.49 16.66
N ALA A 28 -9.79 27.43 17.59
CA ALA A 28 -9.61 28.85 17.27
C ALA A 28 -8.46 29.12 16.28
N LYS A 29 -7.36 28.36 16.38
CA LYS A 29 -6.22 28.48 15.44
C LYS A 29 -6.51 27.77 14.12
N GLU A 30 -6.97 26.52 14.18
CA GLU A 30 -7.19 25.69 13.00
C GLU A 30 -8.31 26.24 12.10
N CYS A 31 -9.38 26.78 12.70
CA CYS A 31 -10.44 27.51 11.99
C CYS A 31 -9.86 28.68 11.19
N GLN A 32 -8.96 29.47 11.79
CA GLN A 32 -8.36 30.61 11.12
C GLN A 32 -7.43 30.18 9.99
N PHE A 33 -6.65 29.11 10.17
CA PHE A 33 -5.83 28.54 9.10
C PHE A 33 -6.68 28.03 7.94
N ALA A 34 -7.76 27.30 8.22
CA ALA A 34 -8.68 26.82 7.20
C ALA A 34 -9.29 27.97 6.39
N ILE A 35 -9.81 29.01 7.06
CA ILE A 35 -10.36 30.20 6.40
C ILE A 35 -9.31 30.85 5.49
N GLN A 36 -8.09 31.04 5.96
CA GLN A 36 -7.00 31.62 5.17
C GLN A 36 -6.66 30.75 3.95
N LEU A 37 -6.63 29.42 4.08
CA LEU A 37 -6.36 28.51 2.97
C LEU A 37 -7.45 28.62 1.89
N PHE A 38 -8.72 28.65 2.28
CA PHE A 38 -9.82 28.86 1.35
C PHE A 38 -9.75 30.24 0.65
N GLN A 39 -9.45 31.30 1.39
CA GLN A 39 -9.35 32.66 0.81
C GLN A 39 -8.21 32.82 -0.18
N ARG A 40 -7.08 32.12 0.03
CA ARG A 40 -5.88 32.25 -0.82
C ARG A 40 -5.94 31.37 -2.08
N ASN A 41 -6.82 30.37 -2.12
CA ASN A 41 -6.94 29.46 -3.24
C ASN A 41 -8.38 29.43 -3.77
N GLN A 42 -8.63 30.21 -4.83
CA GLN A 42 -9.95 30.32 -5.46
C GLN A 42 -10.51 28.94 -5.85
N LYS A 43 -9.68 28.05 -6.43
CA LYS A 43 -10.15 26.72 -6.84
C LYS A 43 -10.56 25.87 -5.65
N LEU A 44 -9.86 25.97 -4.53
CA LEU A 44 -10.20 25.29 -3.29
C LEU A 44 -11.53 25.82 -2.73
N ALA A 45 -11.73 27.15 -2.70
CA ALA A 45 -12.99 27.75 -2.25
C ALA A 45 -14.18 27.34 -3.13
N GLU A 46 -14.04 27.40 -4.46
CA GLU A 46 -15.07 26.94 -5.39
C GLU A 46 -15.42 25.46 -5.18
N THR A 47 -14.41 24.63 -4.93
CA THR A 47 -14.60 23.20 -4.66
C THR A 47 -15.33 22.98 -3.33
N ALA A 48 -15.01 23.75 -2.30
CA ALA A 48 -15.70 23.70 -1.02
C ALA A 48 -17.18 24.14 -1.12
N ILE A 49 -17.47 25.15 -1.93
CA ILE A 49 -18.85 25.60 -2.18
C ILE A 49 -19.64 24.54 -2.95
N ALA A 50 -19.02 23.91 -3.96
CA ALA A 50 -19.64 22.87 -4.77
C ALA A 50 -19.86 21.56 -3.99
N ASN A 51 -18.97 21.24 -3.05
CA ASN A 51 -19.04 20.05 -2.21
C ASN A 51 -18.71 20.35 -0.74
N PRO A 52 -19.63 20.98 0.02
CA PRO A 52 -19.40 21.35 1.41
C PRO A 52 -19.10 20.16 2.32
N THR A 53 -19.71 19.01 2.06
CA THR A 53 -19.46 17.77 2.81
C THR A 53 -17.99 17.37 2.75
N SER A 54 -17.35 17.44 1.58
CA SER A 54 -15.91 17.15 1.47
C SER A 54 -15.05 18.13 2.27
N ALA A 55 -15.42 19.42 2.30
CA ALA A 55 -14.72 20.43 3.09
C ALA A 55 -14.88 20.19 4.60
N GLN A 56 -16.09 19.85 5.05
CA GLN A 56 -16.34 19.44 6.43
C GLN A 56 -15.48 18.23 6.81
N ASN A 57 -15.51 17.16 6.01
CA ASN A 57 -14.73 15.94 6.28
C ASN A 57 -13.22 16.24 6.34
N ALA A 58 -12.70 17.07 5.45
CA ALA A 58 -11.29 17.45 5.48
C ALA A 58 -10.92 18.24 6.75
N ILE A 59 -11.78 19.13 7.23
CA ILE A 59 -11.59 19.87 8.49
C ILE A 59 -11.67 18.93 9.70
N ILE A 60 -12.60 17.98 9.72
CA ILE A 60 -12.73 17.01 10.81
C ILE A 60 -11.49 16.09 10.85
N ASN A 61 -10.99 15.67 9.69
CA ASN A 61 -9.80 14.82 9.60
C ASN A 61 -8.53 15.48 10.16
N VAL A 62 -8.44 16.83 10.16
CA VAL A 62 -7.36 17.58 10.83
C VAL A 62 -7.35 17.26 12.33
N ALA A 63 -8.53 17.27 12.96
CA ALA A 63 -8.68 16.92 14.38
C ALA A 63 -8.49 15.43 14.63
N ALA A 64 -9.06 14.56 13.79
CA ALA A 64 -9.00 13.11 13.95
C ALA A 64 -7.56 12.57 13.83
N VAL A 65 -6.77 13.13 12.92
CA VAL A 65 -5.35 12.78 12.78
C VAL A 65 -4.50 13.51 13.85
N GLY A 66 -4.97 14.68 14.30
CA GLY A 66 -4.24 15.54 15.21
C GLY A 66 -3.07 16.23 14.50
N ILE A 67 -3.32 16.81 13.32
CA ILE A 67 -2.30 17.50 12.51
C ILE A 67 -2.72 18.93 12.21
N SER A 68 -1.82 19.90 12.34
CA SER A 68 -2.17 21.32 12.16
C SER A 68 -2.15 21.76 10.69
N LEU A 69 -3.10 22.61 10.30
CA LEU A 69 -3.14 23.34 9.02
C LEU A 69 -2.24 24.58 8.99
N ASN A 70 -1.47 24.84 10.06
CA ASN A 70 -0.56 25.99 10.13
C ASN A 70 0.38 26.03 8.90
N PRO A 71 0.26 27.05 8.02
CA PRO A 71 1.07 27.11 6.80
C PRO A 71 2.59 27.20 7.07
N ALA A 72 3.00 27.72 8.24
CA ALA A 72 4.41 27.81 8.60
C ALA A 72 5.03 26.43 8.85
N SER A 73 4.27 25.50 9.42
CA SER A 73 4.74 24.16 9.76
C SER A 73 4.75 23.20 8.57
N LYS A 74 3.97 23.49 7.52
CA LYS A 74 3.93 22.70 6.27
C LYS A 74 3.61 21.21 6.49
N LEU A 75 2.84 20.91 7.54
CA LEU A 75 2.52 19.53 7.93
C LEU A 75 1.36 18.95 7.13
N ALA A 76 0.33 19.76 6.89
CA ALA A 76 -0.84 19.37 6.12
C ALA A 76 -1.40 20.55 5.31
N TYR A 77 -2.20 20.21 4.29
CA TYR A 77 -2.79 21.14 3.34
C TYR A 77 -4.23 20.75 3.03
N LEU A 78 -5.06 21.73 2.69
CA LEU A 78 -6.33 21.48 2.03
C LEU A 78 -6.14 21.66 0.53
N VAL A 79 -6.45 20.61 -0.25
CA VAL A 79 -6.24 20.60 -1.70
C VAL A 79 -7.53 20.26 -2.44
N PRO A 80 -7.86 20.95 -3.55
CA PRO A 80 -8.96 20.55 -4.41
C PRO A 80 -8.50 19.41 -5.33
N ARG A 81 -9.21 18.28 -5.30
CA ARG A 81 -8.90 17.10 -6.13
C ARG A 81 -10.20 16.40 -6.52
N ASP A 82 -10.37 16.10 -7.80
CA ASP A 82 -11.53 15.38 -8.33
C ASP A 82 -12.89 15.91 -7.86
N GLY A 83 -13.02 17.25 -7.71
CA GLY A 83 -14.25 17.90 -7.24
C GLY A 83 -14.50 17.82 -5.73
N MET A 84 -13.51 17.39 -4.95
CA MET A 84 -13.56 17.29 -3.49
C MET A 84 -12.45 18.12 -2.84
N VAL A 85 -12.70 18.59 -1.62
CA VAL A 85 -11.65 19.10 -0.73
C VAL A 85 -11.05 17.91 0.01
N CYS A 86 -9.72 17.76 -0.10
CA CYS A 86 -8.99 16.70 0.57
C CYS A 86 -8.00 17.27 1.58
N LEU A 87 -7.84 16.58 2.71
CA LEU A 87 -6.70 16.78 3.60
C LEU A 87 -5.50 16.03 3.03
N ASP A 88 -4.46 16.78 2.68
CA ASP A 88 -3.21 16.24 2.15
C ASP A 88 -2.08 16.46 3.17
N ILE A 89 -1.52 15.37 3.69
CA ILE A 89 -0.48 15.37 4.71
C ILE A 89 0.88 15.25 4.04
N SER A 90 1.81 16.13 4.39
CA SER A 90 3.17 16.09 3.86
C SER A 90 3.99 14.96 4.51
N TYR A 91 5.14 14.63 3.93
CA TYR A 91 6.07 13.69 4.58
C TYR A 91 6.55 14.21 5.95
N MET A 92 6.66 15.54 6.11
CA MET A 92 6.96 16.17 7.40
C MET A 92 5.79 15.98 8.37
N GLY A 93 4.55 16.06 7.89
CA GLY A 93 3.35 15.74 8.67
C GLY A 93 3.35 14.31 9.18
N LEU A 94 3.65 13.33 8.31
CA LEU A 94 3.74 11.91 8.72
C LEU A 94 4.82 11.68 9.77
N LEU A 95 6.02 12.25 9.56
CA LEU A 95 7.11 12.19 10.55
C LEU A 95 6.71 12.85 11.87
N HIS A 96 6.04 14.00 11.81
CA HIS A 96 5.57 14.73 12.99
C HIS A 96 4.54 13.92 13.78
N ILE A 97 3.58 13.27 13.11
CA ILE A 97 2.59 12.41 13.74
C ILE A 97 3.26 11.20 14.40
N ALA A 98 4.21 10.56 13.72
CA ALA A 98 4.97 9.46 14.31
C ALA A 98 5.79 9.91 15.53
N GLN A 99 6.37 11.11 15.50
CA GLN A 99 7.08 11.69 16.64
C GLN A 99 6.16 12.04 17.80
N SER A 100 5.02 12.68 17.54
CA SER A 100 4.06 13.08 18.57
C SER A 100 3.36 11.88 19.20
N ALA A 101 3.14 10.80 18.43
CA ALA A 101 2.65 9.53 18.92
C ALA A 101 3.68 8.71 19.71
N GLY A 102 4.95 9.16 19.77
CA GLY A 102 6.02 8.48 20.48
C GLY A 102 6.56 7.22 19.79
N VAL A 103 6.15 6.96 18.53
CA VAL A 103 6.62 5.83 17.72
C VAL A 103 8.11 5.98 17.38
N ILE A 104 8.51 7.19 17.02
CA ILE A 104 9.88 7.55 16.67
C ILE A 104 10.35 8.74 17.50
N LYS A 105 11.63 8.78 17.85
CA LYS A 105 12.28 9.96 18.43
C LYS A 105 12.49 11.03 17.36
N TRP A 106 12.92 10.60 16.18
CA TRP A 106 13.09 11.44 15.01
C TRP A 106 13.11 10.60 13.75
N GLY A 107 12.88 11.25 12.61
CA GLY A 107 13.08 10.66 11.30
C GLY A 107 13.61 11.67 10.31
N GLN A 108 14.34 11.17 9.32
CA GLN A 108 14.92 11.97 8.26
C GLN A 108 14.80 11.23 6.94
N CYS A 109 14.35 11.95 5.91
CA CYS A 109 14.39 11.47 4.54
C CYS A 109 15.41 12.27 3.73
N LYS A 110 16.34 11.57 3.07
CA LYS A 110 17.35 12.17 2.20
C LYS A 110 17.33 11.55 0.82
N LEU A 111 17.67 12.37 -0.17
CA LEU A 111 17.94 11.91 -1.53
C LEU A 111 19.44 11.67 -1.68
N VAL A 112 19.77 10.58 -2.35
CA VAL A 112 21.13 10.14 -2.67
C VAL A 112 21.38 10.51 -4.14
N HIS A 113 22.51 11.15 -4.40
CA HIS A 113 22.92 11.61 -5.71
C HIS A 113 24.10 10.80 -6.23
N ALA A 114 24.34 10.86 -7.55
CA ALA A 114 25.33 10.03 -8.24
C ALA A 114 26.76 10.13 -7.68
N SER A 115 27.14 11.28 -7.09
CA SER A 115 28.46 11.49 -6.50
C SER A 115 28.48 11.36 -4.97
N ASP A 116 27.38 10.94 -4.36
CA ASP A 116 27.33 10.63 -2.93
C ASP A 116 27.85 9.20 -2.68
N ASP A 117 28.45 8.98 -1.50
CA ASP A 117 28.82 7.65 -1.01
C ASP A 117 27.77 7.21 0.02
N TYR A 118 26.97 6.20 -0.34
CA TYR A 118 25.86 5.69 0.46
C TYR A 118 25.98 4.18 0.65
N GLU A 119 25.87 3.74 1.91
CA GLU A 119 25.94 2.33 2.30
C GLU A 119 24.95 2.02 3.44
N THR A 120 24.17 0.96 3.28
CA THR A 120 23.32 0.40 4.33
C THR A 120 24.16 -0.52 5.22
N LEU A 121 24.17 -0.26 6.53
CA LEU A 121 25.05 -0.94 7.49
C LEU A 121 24.39 -2.11 8.25
N GLY A 122 23.18 -2.49 7.84
CA GLY A 122 22.34 -3.48 8.51
C GLY A 122 21.00 -2.89 8.97
N LEU A 123 20.11 -3.77 9.45
CA LEU A 123 18.73 -3.42 9.77
C LEU A 123 18.62 -2.42 10.93
N ASP A 124 19.40 -2.62 12.00
CA ASP A 124 19.33 -1.90 13.28
C ASP A 124 20.32 -0.72 13.37
N LYS A 125 21.01 -0.40 12.27
CA LYS A 125 22.06 0.63 12.23
C LYS A 125 21.66 1.81 11.35
N ALA A 126 22.16 2.98 11.72
CA ALA A 126 22.07 4.15 10.85
C ALA A 126 22.88 3.90 9.55
N PRO A 127 22.35 4.29 8.37
CA PRO A 127 23.09 4.18 7.13
C PRO A 127 24.27 5.17 7.11
N ALA A 128 25.34 4.80 6.41
CA ALA A 128 26.45 5.71 6.13
C ALA A 128 26.14 6.48 4.85
N HIS A 129 26.02 7.82 4.96
CA HIS A 129 25.82 8.69 3.82
C HIS A 129 26.81 9.85 3.86
N LYS A 130 27.89 9.76 3.08
CA LYS A 130 28.93 10.78 2.97
C LYS A 130 28.76 11.55 1.67
N TYR A 131 28.67 12.86 1.80
CA TYR A 131 28.58 13.79 0.67
C TYR A 131 29.09 15.17 1.10
N ASN A 132 29.43 16.01 0.14
CA ASN A 132 29.73 17.42 0.42
C ASN A 132 28.42 18.23 0.45
N PRO A 133 27.98 18.73 1.62
CA PRO A 133 26.71 19.45 1.74
C PRO A 133 26.69 20.80 1.02
N PHE A 134 27.85 21.33 0.63
CA PHE A 134 27.99 22.59 -0.09
C PHE A 134 28.33 22.40 -1.57
N ALA A 135 28.33 21.16 -2.07
CA ALA A 135 28.53 20.90 -3.50
C ALA A 135 27.39 21.51 -4.33
N THR A 136 27.74 22.05 -5.50
CA THR A 136 26.73 22.50 -6.47
C THR A 136 25.92 21.30 -6.99
N PRO A 137 24.70 21.51 -7.48
CA PRO A 137 23.90 20.43 -8.08
C PRO A 137 24.65 19.66 -9.17
N ASP A 138 25.40 20.36 -10.03
CA ASP A 138 26.19 19.74 -11.10
C ASP A 138 27.34 18.87 -10.57
N ALA A 139 28.00 19.31 -9.48
CA ALA A 139 29.08 18.54 -8.85
C ALA A 139 28.57 17.33 -8.07
N ARG A 140 27.39 17.43 -7.45
CA ARG A 140 26.76 16.31 -6.72
C ARG A 140 26.13 15.30 -7.68
N GLY A 141 25.65 15.77 -8.84
CA GLY A 141 25.05 14.96 -9.89
C GLY A 141 23.55 14.70 -9.70
N ALA A 142 22.98 13.89 -10.59
CA ALA A 142 21.57 13.53 -10.57
C ALA A 142 21.20 12.68 -9.34
N VAL A 143 19.94 12.74 -8.92
CA VAL A 143 19.39 11.85 -7.89
C VAL A 143 19.36 10.42 -8.43
N ILE A 144 19.86 9.46 -7.65
CA ILE A 144 19.85 8.03 -7.98
C ILE A 144 18.90 7.22 -7.09
N GLY A 145 18.43 7.82 -6.00
CA GLY A 145 17.48 7.24 -5.08
C GLY A 145 17.32 8.09 -3.83
N GLY A 146 16.80 7.49 -2.78
CA GLY A 146 16.71 8.12 -1.47
C GLY A 146 16.39 7.10 -0.40
N TYR A 147 16.40 7.55 0.85
CA TYR A 147 16.08 6.72 2.00
C TYR A 147 15.36 7.53 3.07
N CYS A 148 14.59 6.85 3.90
CA CYS A 148 14.07 7.39 5.14
C CYS A 148 14.61 6.55 6.30
N THR A 149 15.32 7.20 7.21
CA THR A 149 15.78 6.60 8.47
C THR A 149 15.00 7.21 9.61
N VAL A 150 14.48 6.38 10.50
CA VAL A 150 13.92 6.80 11.78
C VAL A 150 14.67 6.16 12.93
N LYS A 151 14.66 6.84 14.09
CA LYS A 151 15.13 6.29 15.36
C LYS A 151 13.91 5.97 16.22
N THR A 152 13.71 4.72 16.58
CA THR A 152 12.56 4.29 17.40
C THR A 152 12.68 4.78 18.84
N ALA A 153 11.59 4.70 19.60
CA ALA A 153 11.60 4.96 21.04
C ALA A 153 12.60 4.06 21.78
N ASP A 154 12.72 2.80 21.36
CA ASP A 154 13.60 1.80 21.96
C ASP A 154 15.08 1.97 21.59
N GLY A 155 15.37 2.74 20.52
CA GLY A 155 16.72 3.17 20.16
C GLY A 155 17.26 2.59 18.86
N ASP A 156 16.55 1.63 18.27
CA ASP A 156 16.86 1.05 16.97
C ASP A 156 16.72 2.08 15.83
N TYR A 157 17.43 1.80 14.75
CA TYR A 157 17.28 2.51 13.50
C TYR A 157 16.43 1.67 12.56
N LEU A 158 15.45 2.27 11.91
CA LEU A 158 14.72 1.63 10.81
C LEU A 158 14.95 2.47 9.57
N THR A 159 15.55 1.88 8.54
CA THR A 159 15.84 2.55 7.28
C THR A 159 15.12 1.84 6.15
N GLU A 160 14.44 2.64 5.33
CA GLU A 160 13.84 2.19 4.08
C GLU A 160 14.45 2.96 2.92
N GLU A 161 15.04 2.25 1.97
CA GLU A 161 15.60 2.78 0.74
C GLU A 161 14.63 2.65 -0.44
N MET A 162 14.74 3.58 -1.39
CA MET A 162 14.10 3.46 -2.70
C MET A 162 15.05 3.96 -3.78
N SER A 163 15.20 3.17 -4.83
CA SER A 163 15.88 3.60 -6.05
C SER A 163 15.06 4.66 -6.80
N LEU A 164 15.73 5.45 -7.65
CA LEU A 164 15.05 6.38 -8.55
C LEU A 164 13.99 5.67 -9.41
N ALA A 165 14.29 4.45 -9.86
CA ALA A 165 13.37 3.66 -10.69
C ALA A 165 12.06 3.37 -9.95
N GLU A 166 12.12 2.94 -8.69
CA GLU A 166 10.92 2.66 -7.89
C GLU A 166 10.10 3.92 -7.60
N ILE A 167 10.77 5.05 -7.35
CA ILE A 167 10.10 6.34 -7.15
C ILE A 167 9.35 6.74 -8.44
N GLU A 168 9.97 6.56 -9.59
CA GLU A 168 9.35 6.86 -10.89
C GLU A 168 8.20 5.90 -11.24
N GLU A 169 8.28 4.62 -10.84
CA GLU A 169 7.13 3.71 -10.98
C GLU A 169 5.92 4.17 -10.16
N ILE A 170 6.13 4.62 -8.93
CA ILE A 170 5.04 5.19 -8.11
C ILE A 170 4.52 6.49 -8.72
N ARG A 171 5.41 7.33 -9.25
CA ARG A 171 5.02 8.56 -9.95
C ARG A 171 4.07 8.25 -11.11
N LYS A 172 4.39 7.27 -11.96
CA LYS A 172 3.59 6.87 -13.13
C LYS A 172 2.16 6.45 -12.77
N VAL A 173 1.98 5.75 -11.65
CA VAL A 173 0.66 5.27 -11.21
C VAL A 173 -0.10 6.27 -10.34
N SER A 174 0.56 7.30 -9.83
CA SER A 174 -0.09 8.33 -8.99
C SER A 174 -0.94 9.29 -9.82
N LYS A 175 -2.13 9.67 -9.30
CA LYS A 175 -3.00 10.69 -9.93
C LYS A 175 -2.26 12.01 -10.20
N ALA A 176 -1.36 12.39 -9.31
CA ALA A 176 -0.60 13.63 -9.42
C ALA A 176 0.54 13.55 -10.46
N GLY A 177 1.02 12.35 -10.80
CA GLY A 177 2.17 12.14 -11.68
C GLY A 177 1.86 12.34 -13.16
N THR A 178 0.59 12.23 -13.55
CA THR A 178 0.13 12.46 -14.94
C THR A 178 -0.10 13.94 -15.25
N SER A 179 -0.09 14.81 -14.23
CA SER A 179 -0.36 16.24 -14.41
C SER A 179 0.89 17.00 -14.88
N PRO A 180 0.85 17.68 -16.05
CA PRO A 180 2.01 18.40 -16.61
C PRO A 180 2.42 19.64 -15.80
N LYS A 181 1.54 20.12 -14.90
CA LYS A 181 1.82 21.20 -13.94
C LYS A 181 1.68 20.71 -12.50
N GLY A 182 1.75 19.39 -12.30
CA GLY A 182 1.55 18.73 -11.02
C GLY A 182 2.72 18.90 -10.06
N PRO A 183 2.54 18.47 -8.80
CA PRO A 183 3.58 18.58 -7.77
C PRO A 183 4.84 17.79 -8.12
N TRP A 184 4.72 16.71 -8.89
CA TRP A 184 5.88 15.95 -9.39
C TRP A 184 6.76 16.71 -10.39
N VAL A 185 6.24 17.78 -11.03
CA VAL A 185 7.01 18.64 -11.93
C VAL A 185 7.64 19.79 -11.15
N ASN A 186 6.85 20.47 -10.31
CA ASN A 186 7.29 21.67 -9.60
C ASN A 186 8.11 21.35 -8.33
N PHE A 187 7.86 20.19 -7.71
CA PHE A 187 8.37 19.82 -6.38
C PHE A 187 8.77 18.33 -6.33
N TRP A 188 9.46 17.86 -7.37
CA TRP A 188 9.85 16.45 -7.51
C TRP A 188 10.51 15.88 -6.25
N SER A 189 11.46 16.62 -5.65
CA SER A 189 12.19 16.18 -4.45
C SER A 189 11.27 15.96 -3.24
N GLU A 190 10.25 16.81 -3.06
CA GLU A 190 9.32 16.66 -1.93
C GLU A 190 8.37 15.48 -2.16
N MET A 191 7.97 15.23 -3.41
CA MET A 191 7.15 14.07 -3.78
C MET A 191 7.92 12.75 -3.66
N ALA A 192 9.20 12.74 -4.04
CA ALA A 192 10.09 11.61 -3.83
C ALA A 192 10.22 11.30 -2.32
N ARG A 193 10.48 12.31 -1.47
CA ARG A 193 10.54 12.12 -0.01
C ARG A 193 9.23 11.60 0.57
N LYS A 194 8.09 12.14 0.12
CA LYS A 194 6.77 11.65 0.54
C LYS A 194 6.57 10.19 0.18
N THR A 195 6.98 9.80 -1.02
CA THR A 195 6.90 8.42 -1.48
C THR A 195 7.74 7.49 -0.60
N ILE A 196 8.99 7.87 -0.31
CA ILE A 196 9.90 7.09 0.54
C ILE A 196 9.34 6.96 1.97
N VAL A 197 8.90 8.07 2.58
CA VAL A 197 8.31 8.08 3.93
C VAL A 197 7.03 7.22 3.99
N LYS A 198 6.18 7.28 2.95
CA LYS A 198 5.00 6.43 2.81
C LYS A 198 5.34 4.95 2.59
N ARG A 199 6.55 4.59 2.16
CA ARG A 199 6.97 3.18 2.15
C ARG A 199 7.50 2.79 3.54
N ALA A 200 8.35 3.65 4.12
CA ALA A 200 9.00 3.44 5.40
C ALA A 200 8.03 3.22 6.56
N TYR A 201 6.91 3.95 6.61
CA TYR A 201 5.98 3.90 7.76
C TYR A 201 5.44 2.50 8.05
N LYS A 202 5.38 1.61 7.03
CA LYS A 202 4.89 0.23 7.16
C LYS A 202 5.72 -0.60 8.13
N TYR A 203 6.98 -0.23 8.33
CA TYR A 203 7.91 -0.92 9.22
C TYR A 203 8.04 -0.25 10.58
N TRP A 204 7.40 0.90 10.79
CA TRP A 204 7.47 1.59 12.08
C TRP A 204 6.51 0.95 13.08
N PRO A 205 6.76 1.08 14.40
CA PRO A 205 5.77 0.69 15.40
C PRO A 205 4.42 1.38 15.11
N ARG A 206 3.32 0.63 15.27
CA ARG A 206 1.99 1.12 14.93
C ARG A 206 1.48 2.10 15.98
N ALA A 207 0.74 3.11 15.53
CA ALA A 207 0.00 4.02 16.39
C ALA A 207 -1.26 4.49 15.67
N ASP A 208 -2.40 4.47 16.36
CA ASP A 208 -3.72 4.75 15.77
C ASP A 208 -3.76 6.05 14.97
N ARG A 209 -3.11 7.11 15.48
CA ARG A 209 -3.04 8.42 14.79
C ARG A 209 -2.27 8.36 13.48
N LEU A 210 -1.17 7.60 13.44
CA LEU A 210 -0.37 7.45 12.23
C LEU A 210 -1.12 6.61 11.19
N ASP A 211 -1.81 5.57 11.64
CA ASP A 211 -2.62 4.70 10.78
C ASP A 211 -3.77 5.50 10.14
N ASN A 212 -4.52 6.25 10.94
CA ASN A 212 -5.58 7.14 10.46
C ASN A 212 -5.04 8.19 9.47
N ALA A 213 -3.84 8.75 9.71
CA ALA A 213 -3.22 9.73 8.81
C ALA A 213 -2.96 9.13 7.42
N VAL A 214 -2.49 7.89 7.38
CA VAL A 214 -2.17 7.21 6.13
C VAL A 214 -3.44 6.80 5.39
N ASP A 215 -4.48 6.38 6.09
CA ASP A 215 -5.77 6.04 5.48
C ASP A 215 -6.40 7.27 4.80
N VAL A 216 -6.44 8.42 5.49
CA VAL A 216 -6.90 9.70 4.92
C VAL A 216 -6.09 10.09 3.68
N LEU A 217 -4.78 9.87 3.70
CA LEU A 217 -3.92 10.11 2.53
C LEU A 217 -4.26 9.18 1.37
N ASN A 218 -4.42 7.89 1.62
CA ASN A 218 -4.63 6.90 0.56
C ASN A 218 -5.98 7.07 -0.13
N GLU A 219 -7.04 7.34 0.63
CA GLU A 219 -8.37 7.66 0.10
C GLU A 219 -8.33 8.88 -0.83
N SER A 220 -7.58 9.92 -0.44
CA SER A 220 -7.51 11.15 -1.23
C SER A 220 -6.59 11.06 -2.44
N GLU A 221 -5.46 10.36 -2.35
CA GLU A 221 -4.45 10.34 -3.42
C GLU A 221 -4.74 9.31 -4.51
N GLY A 222 -5.62 8.33 -4.26
CA GLY A 222 -5.93 7.26 -5.20
C GLY A 222 -4.71 6.44 -5.62
N ILE A 223 -3.72 6.36 -4.73
CA ILE A 223 -2.50 5.57 -4.92
C ILE A 223 -2.85 4.12 -4.60
N TYR A 224 -2.24 3.18 -5.35
CA TYR A 224 -2.33 1.73 -5.15
C TYR A 224 -2.40 1.37 -3.67
N THR A 225 -3.60 1.00 -3.21
CA THR A 225 -3.77 0.24 -1.98
C THR A 225 -3.17 -1.13 -2.23
N GLU A 226 -2.34 -1.63 -1.33
CA GLU A 226 -1.92 -3.03 -1.40
C GLU A 226 -3.17 -3.91 -1.51
N PRO A 227 -3.15 -4.95 -2.36
CA PRO A 227 -4.28 -5.86 -2.45
C PRO A 227 -4.47 -6.47 -1.07
N VAL A 228 -5.55 -6.07 -0.40
CA VAL A 228 -5.99 -6.76 0.81
C VAL A 228 -6.37 -8.15 0.35
N MET A 229 -5.68 -9.18 0.84
CA MET A 229 -6.10 -10.55 0.60
C MET A 229 -7.54 -10.67 1.11
N PRO A 230 -8.53 -10.94 0.25
CA PRO A 230 -9.90 -11.08 0.70
C PRO A 230 -9.95 -12.19 1.75
N TYR A 231 -10.51 -11.88 2.91
CA TYR A 231 -10.74 -12.88 3.95
C TYR A 231 -11.60 -13.98 3.34
N THR A 232 -11.02 -15.17 3.21
CA THR A 232 -11.73 -16.37 2.78
C THR A 232 -12.06 -17.15 4.06
N PRO A 233 -13.34 -17.34 4.42
CA PRO A 233 -13.71 -18.11 5.59
C PRO A 233 -13.08 -19.51 5.56
N GLU A 234 -12.61 -20.00 6.71
CA GLU A 234 -11.98 -21.32 6.82
C GLU A 234 -12.88 -22.45 6.28
N SER A 235 -14.21 -22.30 6.41
CA SER A 235 -15.20 -23.23 5.85
C SER A 235 -15.16 -23.31 4.32
N GLU A 236 -14.93 -22.18 3.63
CA GLU A 236 -14.83 -22.16 2.17
C GLU A 236 -13.52 -22.80 1.68
N ILE A 237 -12.43 -22.61 2.43
CA ILE A 237 -11.14 -23.24 2.15
C ILE A 237 -11.28 -24.77 2.28
N ILE A 238 -11.84 -25.25 3.40
CA ILE A 238 -12.07 -26.69 3.64
C ILE A 238 -12.95 -27.29 2.53
N GLN A 239 -14.04 -26.61 2.18
CA GLN A 239 -14.96 -27.11 1.14
C GLN A 239 -14.31 -27.12 -0.25
N SER A 240 -13.46 -26.13 -0.57
CA SER A 240 -12.69 -26.12 -1.82
C SER A 240 -11.67 -27.26 -1.90
N GLU A 241 -11.00 -27.58 -0.80
CA GLU A 241 -10.07 -28.71 -0.72
C GLU A 241 -10.79 -30.05 -0.84
N GLU A 242 -11.96 -30.19 -0.20
CA GLU A 242 -12.81 -31.39 -0.32
C GLU A 242 -13.31 -31.58 -1.75
N ASN A 243 -13.78 -30.51 -2.40
CA ASN A 243 -14.21 -30.55 -3.79
C ASN A 243 -13.06 -30.93 -4.73
N ALA A 244 -11.88 -30.33 -4.55
CA ALA A 244 -10.69 -30.67 -5.35
C ALA A 244 -10.25 -32.13 -5.15
N LYS A 245 -10.31 -32.65 -3.91
CA LYS A 245 -10.05 -34.07 -3.63
C LYS A 245 -11.09 -34.96 -4.31
N GLN A 246 -12.36 -34.59 -4.28
CA GLN A 246 -13.42 -35.37 -4.90
C GLN A 246 -13.31 -35.37 -6.43
N GLU A 247 -13.00 -34.24 -7.06
CA GLU A 247 -12.74 -34.16 -8.51
C GLU A 247 -11.53 -34.99 -8.93
N LEU A 248 -10.46 -34.96 -8.13
CA LEU A 248 -9.29 -35.80 -8.34
C LEU A 248 -9.66 -37.29 -8.30
N ILE A 249 -10.41 -37.71 -7.27
CA ILE A 249 -10.89 -39.10 -7.12
C ILE A 249 -11.79 -39.48 -8.30
N ASN A 250 -12.75 -38.64 -8.68
CA ASN A 250 -13.66 -38.90 -9.81
C ASN A 250 -12.88 -39.05 -11.13
N THR A 251 -11.86 -38.22 -11.34
CA THR A 251 -11.00 -38.28 -12.54
C THR A 251 -10.19 -39.57 -12.58
N ILE A 252 -9.62 -39.98 -11.44
CA ILE A 252 -8.88 -41.25 -11.31
C ILE A 252 -9.82 -42.44 -11.57
N GLN A 253 -11.04 -42.41 -11.03
CA GLN A 253 -12.04 -43.46 -11.24
C GLN A 253 -12.45 -43.55 -12.72
N SER A 254 -12.67 -42.42 -13.40
CA SER A 254 -12.95 -42.40 -14.84
C SER A 254 -11.81 -43.03 -15.63
N LEU A 255 -10.56 -42.65 -15.35
CA LEU A 255 -9.39 -43.23 -16.01
C LEU A 255 -9.28 -44.74 -15.74
N CYS A 256 -9.68 -45.21 -14.55
CA CYS A 256 -9.75 -46.63 -14.24
C CYS A 256 -10.83 -47.36 -15.02
N GLU A 257 -11.97 -46.73 -15.28
CA GLU A 257 -13.02 -47.32 -16.10
C GLU A 257 -12.62 -47.35 -17.58
N ASP A 258 -12.00 -46.28 -18.08
CA ASP A 258 -11.43 -46.23 -19.43
C ASP A 258 -10.36 -47.31 -19.65
N MET A 259 -9.55 -47.61 -18.62
CA MET A 259 -8.62 -48.75 -18.66
C MET A 259 -9.33 -50.09 -18.84
N LYS A 260 -10.50 -50.30 -18.22
CA LYS A 260 -11.27 -51.55 -18.38
C LYS A 260 -11.89 -51.68 -19.77
N GLN A 261 -12.21 -50.55 -20.41
CA GLN A 261 -12.85 -50.50 -21.72
C GLN A 261 -11.86 -50.29 -22.87
N ALA A 262 -10.57 -50.13 -22.57
CA ALA A 262 -9.52 -50.00 -23.57
C ALA A 262 -9.62 -51.14 -24.58
N LYS A 263 -9.52 -50.81 -25.88
CA LYS A 263 -9.64 -51.80 -26.98
C LYS A 263 -8.29 -52.41 -27.40
N ASN A 264 -7.19 -51.79 -26.98
CA ASN A 264 -5.85 -52.24 -27.29
C ASN A 264 -4.85 -51.85 -26.18
N MET A 265 -3.69 -52.49 -26.21
CA MET A 265 -2.63 -52.31 -25.22
C MET A 265 -2.07 -50.87 -25.17
N HIS A 266 -2.11 -50.15 -26.29
CA HIS A 266 -1.65 -48.76 -26.36
C HIS A 266 -2.57 -47.83 -25.55
N ALA A 267 -3.88 -47.91 -25.78
CA ALA A 267 -4.88 -47.14 -25.03
C ALA A 267 -4.82 -47.44 -23.52
N LEU A 268 -4.71 -48.72 -23.16
CA LEU A 268 -4.57 -49.14 -21.76
C LEU A 268 -3.37 -48.50 -21.07
N LYS A 269 -2.20 -48.49 -21.73
CA LYS A 269 -0.98 -47.86 -21.20
C LYS A 269 -1.11 -46.35 -21.06
N THR A 270 -1.80 -45.68 -21.97
CA THR A 270 -2.02 -44.23 -21.93
C THR A 270 -2.89 -43.82 -20.74
N HIS A 271 -4.03 -44.48 -20.53
CA HIS A 271 -4.90 -44.20 -19.38
C HIS A 271 -4.21 -44.53 -18.05
N PHE A 272 -3.46 -45.64 -18.00
CA PHE A 272 -2.67 -45.99 -16.82
C PHE A 272 -1.59 -44.94 -16.52
N GLN A 273 -0.85 -44.46 -17.52
CA GLN A 273 0.20 -43.48 -17.31
C GLN A 273 -0.36 -42.15 -16.78
N ALA A 274 -1.54 -41.74 -17.25
CA ALA A 274 -2.24 -40.55 -16.74
C ALA A 274 -2.65 -40.75 -15.27
N ALA A 275 -3.36 -41.83 -14.95
CA ALA A 275 -3.82 -42.12 -13.59
C ALA A 275 -2.65 -42.34 -12.60
N TYR A 276 -1.57 -43.00 -13.05
CA TYR A 276 -0.38 -43.26 -12.24
C TYR A 276 0.36 -41.99 -11.87
N LYS A 277 0.49 -41.03 -12.80
CA LYS A 277 1.09 -39.71 -12.51
C LYS A 277 0.26 -38.92 -11.50
N MET A 278 -1.06 -39.03 -11.56
CA MET A 278 -1.98 -38.31 -10.66
C MET A 278 -2.08 -38.93 -9.26
N THR A 279 -1.63 -40.18 -9.08
CA THR A 279 -1.74 -40.92 -7.81
C THR A 279 -0.40 -41.14 -7.10
N VAL A 280 0.70 -40.56 -7.57
CA VAL A 280 2.03 -40.75 -6.96
C VAL A 280 2.02 -40.38 -5.48
N GLY A 281 2.32 -41.34 -4.61
CA GLY A 281 2.36 -41.13 -3.16
C GLY A 281 0.99 -41.17 -2.47
N MET A 282 -0.09 -41.49 -3.19
CA MET A 282 -1.43 -41.66 -2.64
C MET A 282 -1.77 -43.14 -2.43
N GLN A 283 -2.67 -43.45 -1.51
CA GLN A 283 -3.16 -44.84 -1.31
C GLN A 283 -3.84 -45.41 -2.56
N LEU A 284 -4.53 -44.56 -3.35
CA LEU A 284 -5.18 -44.94 -4.61
C LEU A 284 -4.22 -45.46 -5.69
N GLN A 285 -2.90 -45.24 -5.56
CA GLN A 285 -1.92 -45.70 -6.53
C GLN A 285 -1.92 -47.23 -6.68
N GLN A 286 -2.09 -47.94 -5.56
CA GLN A 286 -2.13 -49.40 -5.56
C GLN A 286 -3.35 -49.94 -6.31
N GLU A 287 -4.49 -49.25 -6.20
CA GLU A 287 -5.73 -49.59 -6.90
C GLU A 287 -5.59 -49.40 -8.42
N VAL A 288 -5.03 -48.27 -8.85
CA VAL A 288 -4.75 -47.97 -10.27
C VAL A 288 -3.83 -49.04 -10.87
N GLN A 289 -2.78 -49.43 -10.15
CA GLN A 289 -1.87 -50.51 -10.58
C GLN A 289 -2.55 -51.87 -10.66
N ALA A 290 -3.40 -52.21 -9.69
CA ALA A 290 -4.15 -53.46 -9.67
C ALA A 290 -5.16 -53.55 -10.83
N VAL A 291 -5.83 -52.44 -11.17
CA VAL A 291 -6.73 -52.37 -12.34
C VAL A 291 -5.95 -52.60 -13.64
N TYR A 292 -4.81 -51.92 -13.80
CA TYR A 292 -3.96 -52.11 -14.97
C TYR A 292 -3.46 -53.55 -15.11
N ALA A 293 -3.01 -54.18 -14.02
CA ALA A 293 -2.54 -55.57 -14.05
C ALA A 293 -3.63 -56.55 -14.48
N LYS A 294 -4.86 -56.38 -13.98
CA LYS A 294 -6.03 -57.20 -14.37
C LYS A 294 -6.39 -57.02 -15.84
N CYS A 295 -6.40 -55.78 -16.32
CA CYS A 295 -6.72 -55.48 -17.72
C CYS A 295 -5.63 -55.97 -18.68
N LYS A 296 -4.36 -55.86 -18.28
CA LYS A 296 -3.21 -56.34 -19.06
C LYS A 296 -3.26 -57.86 -19.27
N ALA A 297 -3.58 -58.63 -18.21
CA ALA A 297 -3.70 -60.09 -18.29
C ALA A 297 -4.75 -60.54 -19.32
N LYS A 298 -5.90 -59.85 -19.41
CA LYS A 298 -6.94 -60.14 -20.42
C LYS A 298 -6.46 -59.97 -21.86
N PHE A 299 -5.57 -59.02 -22.11
CA PHE A 299 -4.98 -58.84 -23.44
C PHE A 299 -3.91 -59.89 -23.74
N GLU A 300 -3.18 -60.35 -22.72
CA GLU A 300 -2.15 -61.39 -22.86
C GLU A 300 -2.79 -62.78 -23.11
N GLU A 301 -3.96 -63.08 -22.52
CA GLU A 301 -4.72 -64.32 -22.77
C GLU A 301 -5.37 -64.39 -24.16
N VAL A 302 -5.79 -63.26 -24.74
CA VAL A 302 -6.40 -63.19 -26.09
C VAL A 302 -5.38 -63.38 -27.23
N THR A 303 -4.07 -63.35 -26.90
CA THR A 303 -2.97 -63.45 -27.88
C THR A 303 -2.34 -64.86 -27.92
N GLN A 304 -2.93 -65.85 -27.23
CA GLN A 304 -2.55 -67.27 -27.31
C GLN A 304 -3.51 -68.07 -28.20
#